data_AF-A0A359HK59-F1
#
_entry.id   AF-A0A359HK59-F1
#
_cell.length_a   1.000
_cell.length_b   1.000
_cell.length_c   1.000
_cell.angle_alpha   90.00
_cell.angle_beta   90.00
_cell.angle_gamma   90.00
#
_symmetry.space_group_name_H-M   'P 1'
#
loop_
_entity.id
_entity.type
_entity.pdbx_description
1 polymer ?
#
loop_
_entity_poly.entity_id
_entity_poly.type
_entity_poly.pdbx_seq_one_letter_code
_entity_poly.pdbx_strand_id
1 'polypeptide(L)' 'PQITGLALVLGQIFSGALITEIVFSYPGLGTLLYNAIITGDYNLIMGITALSIVVITTAILVIDLLYPLFDPRIRYS' A
#
# COMPACT_ATOMS: atom_id res chain seq x y z
N PRO A 1 12.24 -14.18 7.66
CA PRO A 1 12.38 -13.76 6.25
C PRO A 1 11.05 -13.44 5.50
N GLN A 2 9.86 -13.64 6.10
CA GLN A 2 8.58 -13.31 5.44
C GLN A 2 8.26 -11.80 5.47
N ILE A 3 8.57 -11.10 6.57
CA ILE A 3 8.27 -9.66 6.74
C ILE A 3 9.03 -8.81 5.71
N THR A 4 10.31 -9.12 5.47
CA THR A 4 11.14 -8.43 4.46
C THR A 4 10.62 -8.67 3.04
N GLY A 5 10.11 -9.89 2.76
CA GLY A 5 9.51 -10.22 1.46
C GLY A 5 8.19 -9.50 1.22
N LEU A 6 7.33 -9.40 2.22
CA LEU A 6 6.08 -8.63 2.15
C LEU A 6 6.34 -7.14 1.96
N ALA A 7 7.32 -6.57 2.66
CA ALA A 7 7.72 -5.17 2.49
C ALA A 7 8.18 -4.87 1.05
N LEU A 8 8.92 -5.79 0.43
CA LEU A 8 9.33 -5.69 -0.98
C LEU A 8 8.14 -5.74 -1.95
N VAL A 9 7.18 -6.65 -1.73
CA VAL A 9 5.99 -6.79 -2.58
C VAL A 9 5.08 -5.56 -2.45
N LEU A 10 4.89 -5.03 -1.24
CA LEU A 10 4.13 -3.81 -1.02
C LEU A 10 4.80 -2.60 -1.70
N GLY A 11 6.13 -2.50 -1.62
CA GLY A 11 6.90 -1.46 -2.33
C GLY A 11 6.74 -1.56 -3.85
N GLN A 12 6.73 -2.78 -4.40
CA GLN A 12 6.47 -3.03 -5.83
C GLN A 12 5.06 -2.60 -6.24
N ILE A 13 4.04 -2.90 -5.43
CA ILE A 13 2.65 -2.49 -5.71
C ILE A 13 2.52 -0.96 -5.68
N PHE A 14 3.14 -0.29 -4.70
CA PHE A 14 3.12 1.17 -4.59
C PHE A 14 3.82 1.84 -5.77
N SER A 15 4.95 1.27 -6.21
CA SER A 15 5.68 1.74 -7.38
C SER A 15 4.89 1.51 -8.68
N GLY A 16 4.22 0.38 -8.83
CA GLY A 16 3.32 0.10 -9.95
C GLY A 16 2.13 1.06 -10.00
N ALA A 17 1.51 1.34 -8.85
CA ALA A 17 0.41 2.31 -8.74
C ALA A 17 0.83 3.71 -9.17
N LEU A 18 2.01 4.17 -8.73
CA LEU A 18 2.56 5.48 -9.14
C LEU A 18 2.77 5.56 -10.66
N ILE A 19 3.33 4.52 -11.29
CA ILE A 19 3.53 4.48 -12.74
C ILE A 19 2.18 4.56 -13.47
N THR A 20 1.16 3.85 -12.99
CA THR A 20 -0.18 3.92 -13.60
C THR A 20 -0.82 5.29 -13.44
N GLU A 21 -0.63 5.98 -12.31
CA GLU A 21 -1.15 7.35 -12.13
C GLU A 21 -0.50 8.35 -13.10
N ILE A 22 0.82 8.25 -13.30
CA ILE A 22 1.58 9.12 -14.22
C ILE A 22 1.17 8.86 -15.68
N VAL A 23 1.09 7.60 -16.10
CA VAL A 23 0.77 7.23 -17.48
C VAL A 23 -0.66 7.60 -17.86
N PHE A 24 -1.61 7.43 -16.93
CA PHE A 24 -3.02 7.77 -17.18
C PHE A 24 -3.40 9.20 -16.79
N SER A 25 -2.45 10.03 -16.31
CA SER A 25 -2.71 11.39 -15.80
C SER A 25 -3.86 11.44 -14.79
N TYR A 26 -3.99 10.38 -13.98
CA TYR A 26 -5.07 10.28 -12.99
C TYR A 26 -4.55 10.82 -11.65
N PRO A 27 -5.17 11.86 -11.07
CA PRO A 27 -4.74 12.42 -9.80
C PRO A 27 -4.97 11.40 -8.69
N GLY A 28 -3.88 10.86 -8.16
CA GLY A 28 -3.91 9.84 -7.12
C GLY A 28 -2.93 10.13 -5.99
N LEU A 29 -2.82 9.17 -5.06
CA LEU A 29 -2.02 9.37 -3.84
C LEU A 29 -0.52 9.40 -4.14
N GLY A 30 -0.06 8.66 -5.16
CA GLY A 30 1.36 8.64 -5.55
C GLY A 30 1.82 9.96 -6.16
N THR A 31 1.03 10.51 -7.06
CA THR A 31 1.25 11.81 -7.71
C THR A 31 1.10 12.98 -6.73
N LEU A 32 0.19 12.90 -5.75
CA LEU A 32 0.14 13.86 -4.63
C LEU A 32 1.39 13.80 -3.76
N LEU A 33 1.87 12.61 -3.40
CA LEU A 33 3.06 12.43 -2.57
C LEU A 33 4.31 12.94 -3.32
N TYR A 34 4.42 12.65 -4.62
CA TYR A 34 5.49 13.17 -5.47
C TYR A 34 5.50 14.70 -5.52
N ASN A 35 4.34 15.32 -5.74
CA ASN A 35 4.22 16.77 -5.70
C ASN A 35 4.59 17.33 -4.32
N ALA A 36 4.12 16.71 -3.23
CA ALA A 36 4.43 17.13 -1.86
C ALA A 36 5.92 17.08 -1.52
N ILE A 37 6.64 16.08 -2.05
CA ILE A 37 8.11 16.00 -1.93
C ILE A 37 8.77 17.18 -2.65
N ILE A 38 8.30 17.53 -3.84
CA ILE A 38 8.85 18.64 -4.63
C ILE A 38 8.53 20.00 -4.00
N THR A 39 7.30 20.21 -3.49
CA THR A 39 6.93 21.43 -2.78
C THR A 39 7.46 21.49 -1.35
N GLY A 40 8.04 20.41 -0.82
CA GLY A 40 8.57 20.35 0.54
C GLY A 40 7.49 20.40 1.63
N ASP A 41 6.27 19.97 1.31
CA ASP A 41 5.15 20.00 2.24
C ASP A 41 5.11 18.74 3.12
N TYR A 42 5.87 18.80 4.21
CA TYR A 42 6.02 17.68 5.15
C TYR A 42 4.71 17.23 5.80
N ASN A 43 3.76 18.15 6.01
CA ASN A 43 2.45 17.80 6.57
C ASN A 43 1.65 16.92 5.63
N LEU A 44 1.67 17.24 4.32
CA LEU A 44 0.99 16.43 3.32
C LEU A 44 1.63 15.05 3.18
N ILE A 45 2.97 14.98 3.19
CA ILE A 45 3.70 13.71 3.15
C ILE A 45 3.34 12.83 4.36
N MET A 46 3.40 13.37 5.58
CA MET A 46 3.02 12.63 6.78
C MET A 46 1.55 12.19 6.75
N GLY A 47 0.64 13.03 6.28
CA GLY A 47 -0.78 12.71 6.13
C GLY A 47 -1.03 11.55 5.15
N ILE A 48 -0.42 11.60 3.97
CA ILE A 48 -0.54 10.54 2.96
C ILE A 48 0.09 9.24 3.48
N THR A 49 1.23 9.31 4.15
CA THR A 49 1.91 8.14 4.71
C THR A 49 1.06 7.48 5.80
N ALA A 50 0.51 8.25 6.73
CA ALA A 50 -0.35 7.74 7.79
C ALA A 50 -1.62 7.08 7.24
N LEU A 51 -2.27 7.72 6.26
CA LEU A 51 -3.44 7.16 5.59
C LEU A 51 -3.10 5.86 4.85
N SER A 52 -1.97 5.83 4.16
CA SER A 52 -1.48 4.63 3.46
C SER A 52 -1.24 3.47 4.44
N ILE A 53 -0.65 3.73 5.60
CA ILE A 53 -0.44 2.71 6.65
C ILE A 53 -1.80 2.16 7.11
N VAL A 54 -2.76 3.02 7.43
CA VAL A 54 -4.10 2.58 7.89
C VAL A 54 -4.79 1.72 6.83
N VAL A 55 -4.76 2.15 5.56
CA VAL A 55 -5.39 1.41 4.45
C VAL A 55 -4.72 0.06 4.25
N ILE A 56 -3.39 0.02 4.21
CA ILE A 56 -2.63 -1.23 4.01
C ILE A 56 -2.86 -2.18 5.18
N THR A 57 -2.78 -1.70 6.43
CA THR A 57 -3.06 -2.53 7.61
C THR A 57 -4.49 -3.07 7.60
N THR A 58 -5.47 -2.26 7.20
CA THR A 58 -6.87 -2.70 7.07
C THR A 58 -7.02 -3.74 5.97
N ALA A 59 -6.37 -3.54 4.82
CA ALA A 59 -6.38 -4.51 3.72
C ALA A 59 -5.74 -5.85 4.12
N ILE A 60 -4.61 -5.81 4.83
CA ILE A 60 -3.96 -7.00 5.38
C ILE A 60 -4.88 -7.71 6.38
N LEU A 61 -5.54 -6.97 7.28
CA LEU A 61 -6.50 -7.54 8.23
C LEU A 61 -7.69 -8.21 7.52
N VAL A 62 -8.24 -7.56 6.48
CA VAL A 62 -9.30 -8.14 5.66
C VAL A 62 -8.83 -9.42 4.96
N ILE A 63 -7.61 -9.40 4.42
CA ILE A 63 -6.98 -10.57 3.80
C ILE A 63 -6.81 -11.70 4.82
N ASP A 64 -6.30 -11.42 6.02
CA ASP A 64 -6.15 -12.39 7.12
C ASP A 64 -7.49 -12.97 7.58
N LEU A 65 -8.57 -12.18 7.51
CA LEU A 65 -9.93 -12.63 7.81
C LEU A 65 -10.54 -13.47 6.69
N LEU A 66 -10.21 -13.17 5.43
CA LEU A 66 -10.68 -13.90 4.25
C LEU A 66 -9.89 -15.19 3.99
N TYR A 67 -8.61 -15.23 4.36
CA TYR A 67 -7.76 -16.42 4.24
C TYR A 67 -8.37 -17.70 4.86
N PRO A 68 -8.91 -17.69 6.10
CA PRO A 68 -9.54 -18.87 6.68
C PRO A 68 -10.87 -19.25 6.02
N LEU A 69 -11.50 -18.35 5.26
CA LEU A 69 -12.76 -18.63 4.54
C LEU A 69 -12.50 -19.24 3.15
N PHE A 70 -11.46 -18.79 2.44
CA PHE A 70 -11.15 -19.24 1.08
C PHE A 70 -10.21 -20.44 1.01
N ASP A 71 -9.42 -20.72 2.05
CA ASP A 71 -8.48 -21.84 2.03
C ASP A 71 -8.77 -22.86 3.15
N PRO A 72 -9.55 -23.93 2.90
CA PRO A 72 -9.81 -25.00 3.86
C PRO A 72 -8.58 -25.90 4.14
N ARG A 73 -7.40 -25.59 3.57
CA ARG A 73 -6.15 -26.35 3.78
C ARG A 73 -5.34 -25.91 5.00
N ILE A 74 -5.64 -24.76 5.62
CA ILE A 74 -4.97 -24.30 6.86
C ILE A 74 -5.64 -24.90 8.11
N ARG A 75 -6.34 -26.03 7.97
CA ARG A 75 -6.88 -26.79 9.09
C ARG A 75 -5.69 -27.41 9.82
N TYR A 76 -5.34 -26.79 10.94
CA TYR A 76 -4.64 -27.36 12.10
C TYR A 76 -3.93 -28.70 11.86
N SER A 77 -2.60 -28.66 11.92
CA SER A 77 -1.88 -29.68 12.69
C SER A 77 -1.16 -29.00 13.84
#